data_AF-A0AA35WV92-F1
#
_entry.id   AF-A0AA35WV92-F1
#
_cell.length_a   1.000
_cell.length_b   1.000
_cell.length_c   1.000
_cell.angle_alpha   90.00
_cell.angle_beta   90.00
_cell.angle_gamma   90.00
#
_symmetry.space_group_name_H-M   'P 1'
#
loop_
_entity.id
_entity.type
_entity.pdbx_description
1 polymer ?
#
loop_
_entity_poly.entity_id
_entity_poly.type
_entity_poly.pdbx_seq_one_letter_code
_entity_poly.pdbx_strand_id
1 'polypeptide(L)'
;NERYQRTLQTFKEAIWKNVIVALTFANQVDPTSPRADEAEHFTSVLDAKKRSMRESFKRAGLEEVFDQLSQSYIHPVGSATKFNLPSGQNWQAEFWKGCLDACKPE
;
A
#
# COMPACT_ATOMS: atom_id res chain seq x y z
N ASN A 1 15.56 -1.54 -7.85
CA ASN A 1 15.00 -2.90 -7.95
C ASN A 1 14.51 -3.10 -9.38
N GLU A 2 15.33 -3.73 -10.23
CA GLU A 2 15.09 -3.85 -11.67
C GLU A 2 13.87 -4.73 -12.01
N ARG A 3 13.58 -5.76 -11.20
CA ARG A 3 12.38 -6.59 -11.40
C ARG A 3 11.10 -5.78 -11.29
N TYR A 4 11.02 -4.91 -10.29
CA TYR A 4 9.86 -4.04 -10.08
C TYR A 4 9.65 -3.08 -11.25
N GLN A 5 10.73 -2.50 -11.77
CA GLN A 5 10.66 -1.63 -12.95
C GLN A 5 10.22 -2.38 -14.21
N ARG A 6 10.71 -3.61 -14.40
CA ARG A 6 10.29 -4.46 -15.52
C ARG A 6 8.81 -4.84 -15.42
N THR A 7 8.29 -5.12 -14.22
CA THR A 7 6.86 -5.37 -13.97
C THR A 7 6.01 -4.17 -14.35
N LEU A 8 6.40 -2.95 -13.93
CA LEU A 8 5.71 -1.70 -14.28
C LEU A 8 5.67 -1.48 -15.80
N GLN A 9 6.75 -1.78 -16.50
CA GLN A 9 6.83 -1.65 -17.96
C GLN A 9 6.11 -2.75 -18.74
N THR A 10 5.99 -3.95 -18.16
CA THR A 10 5.40 -5.12 -18.83
C THR A 10 3.87 -5.06 -18.81
N PHE A 11 3.29 -4.59 -17.70
CA PHE A 11 1.84 -4.52 -17.55
C PHE A 11 1.33 -3.14 -18.00
N LYS A 12 0.44 -3.16 -19.01
CA LYS A 12 -0.23 -1.95 -19.51
C LYS A 12 -1.00 -1.25 -18.40
N GLU A 13 -1.18 0.07 -18.52
CA GLU A 13 -1.95 0.93 -17.60
C GLU A 13 -3.30 0.32 -17.17
N ALA A 14 -4.01 -0.34 -18.09
CA ALA A 14 -5.30 -0.98 -17.83
C ALA A 14 -5.28 -2.05 -16.73
N ILE A 15 -4.15 -2.75 -16.53
CA ILE A 15 -4.04 -3.75 -15.46
C ILE A 15 -4.00 -3.03 -14.11
N TRP A 16 -3.25 -1.93 -14.02
CA TRP A 16 -3.09 -1.19 -12.77
C TRP A 16 -4.37 -0.54 -12.27
N LYS A 17 -5.37 -0.32 -13.13
CA LYS A 17 -6.72 0.15 -12.72
C LYS A 17 -7.45 -0.82 -11.78
N ASN A 18 -7.10 -2.11 -11.83
CA ASN A 18 -7.76 -3.16 -11.03
C ASN A 18 -6.78 -3.82 -10.04
N VAL A 19 -5.64 -3.18 -9.76
CA VAL A 19 -4.61 -3.73 -8.88
C VAL A 19 -4.78 -3.22 -7.46
N ILE A 20 -4.69 -4.15 -6.50
CA ILE A 20 -4.52 -3.86 -5.08
C ILE A 20 -3.04 -4.05 -4.73
N VAL A 21 -2.48 -3.10 -3.98
CA VAL A 21 -1.16 -3.24 -3.37
C VAL A 21 -1.31 -3.54 -1.89
N ALA A 22 -0.97 -4.77 -1.49
CA ALA A 22 -0.88 -5.17 -0.09
C ALA A 22 0.53 -4.88 0.47
N LEU A 23 0.62 -4.05 1.50
CA LEU A 23 1.87 -3.82 2.25
C LEU A 23 1.86 -4.72 3.50
N THR A 24 2.44 -5.92 3.37
CA THR A 24 2.44 -6.96 4.41
C THR A 24 3.27 -6.58 5.64
N PHE A 25 3.00 -7.26 6.77
CA PHE A 25 3.66 -7.07 8.07
C PHE A 25 3.40 -5.69 8.70
N ALA A 26 2.30 -5.04 8.32
CA ALA A 26 1.93 -3.71 8.80
C ALA A 26 1.62 -3.61 10.30
N ASN A 27 1.47 -4.75 10.99
CA ASN A 27 1.29 -4.83 12.45
C ASN A 27 2.52 -5.39 13.19
N GLN A 28 3.66 -5.45 12.51
CA GLN A 28 4.96 -5.78 13.07
C GLN A 28 5.91 -4.58 12.94
N VAL A 29 5.40 -3.40 13.31
CA VAL A 29 6.21 -2.19 13.32
C VAL A 29 6.66 -1.97 14.76
N ASP A 30 7.90 -2.37 15.07
CA ASP A 30 8.48 -2.07 16.37
C ASP A 30 8.94 -0.60 16.37
N PRO A 31 8.39 0.25 17.25
CA PRO A 31 8.87 1.61 17.36
C PRO A 31 10.34 1.59 17.77
N THR A 32 11.16 2.39 17.09
CA THR A 32 12.61 2.49 17.36
C THR A 32 12.94 3.03 18.76
N SER A 33 11.93 3.53 19.48
CA SER A 33 12.00 3.98 20.86
C SER A 33 10.77 3.50 21.64
N PRO A 34 10.92 3.01 22.88
CA PRO A 34 9.81 2.62 23.75
C PRO A 34 8.84 3.77 24.10
N ARG A 35 9.21 5.01 23.78
CA ARG A 35 8.41 6.23 24.01
C ARG A 35 7.76 6.79 22.74
N ALA A 36 8.05 6.22 21.57
CA ALA A 36 7.45 6.69 20.34
C ALA A 36 6.01 6.17 20.24
N ASP A 37 5.10 7.03 19.79
CA ASP A 37 3.74 6.64 19.48
C ASP A 37 3.75 5.64 18.31
N GLU A 38 3.23 4.44 18.56
CA GLU A 38 3.25 3.33 17.60
C GLU A 38 2.45 3.65 16.33
N ALA A 39 1.35 4.39 16.46
CA ALA A 39 0.50 4.78 15.35
C ALA A 39 1.14 5.89 14.50
N GLU A 40 1.79 6.87 15.14
CA GLU A 40 2.56 7.92 14.46
C GLU A 40 3.75 7.32 13.71
N HIS A 41 4.48 6.41 14.34
CA HIS A 41 5.60 5.72 13.72
C HIS A 41 5.15 4.88 12.50
N PHE A 42 4.08 4.10 12.66
CA PHE A 42 3.46 3.36 11.57
C PHE A 42 3.08 4.26 10.40
N THR A 43 2.43 5.39 10.68
CA THR A 43 2.00 6.36 9.65
C THR A 43 3.20 6.93 8.89
N SER A 44 4.26 7.31 9.60
CA SER A 44 5.49 7.82 8.99
C SER A 44 6.17 6.81 8.05
N VAL A 45 6.24 5.54 8.47
CA VAL A 45 6.77 4.44 7.64
C VAL A 45 5.91 4.21 6.40
N LEU A 46 4.58 4.21 6.55
CA LEU A 46 3.64 4.05 5.45
C LEU A 46 3.80 5.17 4.41
N ASP A 47 3.91 6.42 4.86
CA ASP A 47 4.11 7.58 3.99
C ASP A 47 5.46 7.56 3.28
N ALA A 48 6.53 7.15 3.96
CA ALA A 48 7.83 6.93 3.33
C ALA A 48 7.74 5.86 2.23
N LYS A 49 7.00 4.77 2.47
CA LYS A 49 6.79 3.71 1.48
C LYS A 49 5.99 4.19 0.28
N LYS A 50 4.89 4.93 0.49
CA LYS A 50 4.08 5.53 -0.57
C LYS A 50 4.91 6.50 -1.43
N ARG A 51 5.73 7.35 -0.81
CA ARG A 51 6.66 8.24 -1.54
C ARG A 51 7.63 7.46 -2.43
N SER A 52 8.27 6.41 -1.89
CA SER A 52 9.20 5.57 -2.65
C SER A 52 8.54 4.84 -3.83
N MET A 53 7.30 4.38 -3.65
CA MET A 53 6.51 3.81 -4.74
C MET A 53 6.20 4.85 -5.80
N ARG A 54 5.74 6.05 -5.42
CA ARG A 54 5.44 7.15 -6.34
C ARG A 54 6.62 7.48 -7.24
N GLU A 55 7.81 7.62 -6.67
CA GLU A 55 9.04 7.85 -7.44
C GLU A 55 9.34 6.74 -8.44
N SER A 56 9.00 5.50 -8.10
CA SER A 56 9.24 4.35 -8.97
C SER A 56 8.23 4.27 -10.11
N PHE A 57 6.96 4.59 -9.86
CA PHE A 57 5.93 4.73 -10.89
C PHE A 57 6.22 5.92 -11.80
N LYS A 58 6.66 7.06 -11.25
CA LYS A 58 7.11 8.23 -12.01
C LYS A 58 8.24 7.89 -12.97
N ARG A 59 9.26 7.17 -12.49
CA ARG A 59 10.38 6.70 -13.34
C ARG A 59 9.93 5.75 -14.47
N ALA A 60 8.80 5.07 -14.31
CA ALA A 60 8.19 4.23 -15.32
C ALA A 60 7.20 4.98 -16.23
N GLY A 61 6.98 6.29 -16.03
CA GLY A 61 6.00 7.07 -16.79
C GLY A 61 4.54 6.82 -16.37
N LEU A 62 4.31 6.25 -15.19
CA LEU A 62 2.99 5.82 -14.68
C LEU A 62 2.53 6.65 -13.48
N GLU A 63 2.84 7.95 -13.44
CA GLU A 63 2.53 8.82 -12.29
C GLU A 63 1.00 8.96 -12.08
N GLU A 64 0.23 9.11 -13.16
CA GLU A 64 -1.24 9.19 -13.08
C GLU A 64 -1.89 7.89 -12.56
N VAL A 65 -1.33 6.74 -12.96
CA VAL A 65 -1.74 5.42 -12.45
C VAL A 65 -1.47 5.30 -10.96
N PHE A 66 -0.33 5.79 -10.48
CA PHE A 66 -0.03 5.80 -9.06
C PHE A 66 -1.00 6.68 -8.28
N ASP A 67 -1.34 7.86 -8.79
CA ASP A 67 -2.25 8.77 -8.09
C ASP A 67 -3.64 8.12 -7.92
N GLN A 68 -4.14 7.42 -8.94
CA GLN A 68 -5.36 6.59 -8.86
C GLN A 68 -5.21 5.44 -7.83
N LEU A 69 -4.08 4.72 -7.85
CA LEU A 69 -3.79 3.64 -6.89
C LEU A 69 -3.71 4.12 -5.44
N SER A 70 -3.07 5.26 -5.22
CA SER A 70 -2.71 5.76 -3.89
C SER A 70 -3.92 6.18 -3.05
N GLN A 71 -5.02 6.52 -3.71
CA GLN A 71 -6.26 6.96 -3.06
C GLN A 71 -7.14 5.81 -2.58
N SER A 72 -7.04 4.61 -3.16
CA SER A 72 -8.02 3.54 -2.89
C SER A 72 -7.44 2.13 -2.78
N TYR A 73 -6.19 1.91 -3.21
CA TYR A 73 -5.72 0.54 -3.48
C TYR A 73 -4.40 0.17 -2.81
N ILE A 74 -3.77 1.06 -2.03
CA ILE A 74 -2.61 0.72 -1.19
C ILE A 74 -3.07 0.43 0.24
N HIS A 75 -3.10 -0.85 0.59
CA HIS A 75 -3.63 -1.33 1.87
C HIS A 75 -2.50 -1.92 2.73
N PRO A 76 -2.23 -1.37 3.93
CA PRO A 76 -1.40 -2.04 4.91
C PRO A 76 -2.08 -3.31 5.43
N VAL A 77 -1.37 -4.43 5.39
CA VAL A 77 -1.88 -5.78 5.71
C VAL A 77 -1.02 -6.38 6.82
N GLY A 78 -1.65 -6.74 7.94
CA GLY A 78 -0.98 -7.35 9.08
C GLY A 78 -0.94 -8.89 9.04
N SER A 79 -0.39 -9.50 10.09
CA SER A 79 -0.59 -10.92 10.39
C SER A 79 -2.07 -11.27 10.53
N ALA A 80 -2.50 -12.41 9.95
CA ALA A 80 -3.87 -12.92 10.03
C ALA A 80 -4.37 -13.16 11.47
N THR A 81 -3.46 -13.33 12.44
CA THR A 81 -3.80 -13.52 13.85
C THR A 81 -4.00 -12.22 14.62
N LYS A 82 -3.72 -11.06 14.01
CA LYS A 82 -3.86 -9.72 14.60
C LYS A 82 -4.57 -8.81 13.59
N PHE A 83 -5.88 -8.65 13.77
CA PHE A 83 -6.76 -7.94 12.84
C PHE A 83 -6.53 -6.42 12.80
N ASN A 84 -5.97 -5.85 13.88
CA ASN A 84 -5.76 -4.41 13.96
C ASN A 84 -4.33 -4.03 13.58
N LEU A 85 -4.21 -2.92 12.86
CA LEU A 85 -2.96 -2.19 12.68
C LEU A 85 -2.62 -1.39 13.94
N PRO A 86 -1.38 -0.88 14.07
CA PRO A 86 -1.01 0.04 15.14
C PRO A 86 -1.90 1.30 15.21
N SER A 87 -2.44 1.72 14.06
CA SER A 87 -3.44 2.80 13.97
C SER A 87 -4.82 2.45 14.53
N GLY A 88 -5.05 1.20 14.96
CA GLY A 88 -6.33 0.68 15.42
C GLY A 88 -7.30 0.24 14.30
N GLN A 89 -6.95 0.46 13.03
CA GLN A 89 -7.77 0.05 11.89
C GLN A 89 -7.79 -1.48 11.72
N ASN A 90 -8.96 -2.04 11.41
CA ASN A 90 -9.09 -3.45 11.03
C ASN A 90 -8.65 -3.64 9.57
N TRP A 91 -7.41 -4.10 9.37
CA TRP A 91 -6.85 -4.17 8.02
C TRP A 91 -7.55 -5.19 7.14
N GLN A 92 -8.13 -6.26 7.69
CA GLN A 92 -8.82 -7.26 6.88
C GLN A 92 -10.09 -6.67 6.25
N ALA A 93 -10.87 -5.95 7.06
CA ALA A 93 -12.08 -5.30 6.57
C ALA A 93 -11.75 -4.27 5.48
N GLU A 94 -10.75 -3.41 5.72
CA GLU A 94 -10.32 -2.39 4.75
C GLU A 94 -9.73 -3.01 3.48
N PHE A 95 -8.90 -4.05 3.60
CA PHE A 95 -8.32 -4.76 2.46
C PHE A 95 -9.40 -5.40 1.58
N TRP A 96 -10.33 -6.13 2.18
CA TRP A 96 -11.42 -6.78 1.42
C TRP A 96 -12.37 -5.77 0.79
N LYS A 97 -12.66 -4.66 1.47
CA LYS A 97 -13.43 -3.56 0.91
C LYS A 97 -12.71 -2.95 -0.30
N GLY A 98 -11.40 -2.71 -0.19
CA GLY A 98 -10.58 -2.27 -1.31
C GLY A 98 -10.63 -3.22 -2.49
N CYS A 99 -10.49 -4.54 -2.25
CA CYS A 99 -10.63 -5.55 -3.31
C CYS A 99 -12.00 -5.51 -3.98
N LEU A 100 -13.07 -5.37 -3.21
CA LEU A 100 -14.43 -5.28 -3.75
C LEU A 100 -14.59 -4.02 -4.61
N ASP A 101 -14.07 -2.89 -4.16
CA ASP A 101 -14.13 -1.63 -4.89
C ASP A 101 -13.31 -1.69 -6.20
N ALA A 102 -12.16 -2.36 -6.19
CA ALA A 102 -11.35 -2.61 -7.39
C ALA A 102 -12.04 -3.52 -8.41
N CYS A 103 -13.04 -4.32 -7.99
CA CYS A 103 -13.79 -5.20 -8.88
C CYS A 103 -15.04 -4.55 -9.48
N LYS A 104 -15.42 -3.34 -9.05
CA LYS A 104 -16.58 -2.64 -9.61
C LYS A 104 -16.19 -2.04 -10.97
N PRO A 105 -16.89 -2.40 -12.06
CA PRO A 105 -16.66 -1.74 -13.34
C PRO A 105 -17.05 -0.25 -13.23
N GLU A 106 -16.17 0.62 -13.75
CA GLU A 106 -16.48 2.04 -14.01
C GLU A 106 -17.65 2.17 -15.01
#